data_AF-A0A2P4Y4F2-F1
#
_entry.id   AF-A0A2P4Y4F2-F1
#
_cell.length_a   1.000
_cell.length_b   1.000
_cell.length_c   1.000
_cell.angle_alpha   90.00
_cell.angle_beta   90.00
_cell.angle_gamma   90.00
#
_symmetry.space_group_name_H-M   'P 1'
#
loop_
_entity.id
_entity.type
_entity.pdbx_description
1 polymer ?
#
loop_
_entity_poly.entity_id
_entity_poly.type
_entity_poly.pdbx_seq_one_letter_code
_entity_poly.pdbx_strand_id
1 'polypeptide(L)'
;MLVGLRWKTAAVCALLAVTLQQSVEAKLPKLMQPGSFISMDENDSHDSRDDPAPPQDANPAPEAPTDAPTHAPTPDPGPQDTEDHPDYEWYWKHGELSMFSQDSGVFKAFKPNDTDMTCSQDTHATPFNKQVRGVNLGGWLVLEPWITPTLFYQFLNTQQRFGDKAPDKTAMDMYTFCTALDKEEANRQLRIHYDNWVTEKDIAELAAAGINSIRVPVGDWMFNPYEPFAGCTTGAIDALDRVADLALKYGLDVLLDIHGLIGSQNGFDNSGKSSSVKWTSIASTQPVGTTTFEHWPIRQAEWAGTFDVEKHNYTSINYYNLNHSIVVVEAIINRYKGHKAIMGLEPVNEPWELTPMTLLKEYYWKSYKRVKALAPSWKFVLHDSFRFGKTLWADFLRGCPDIALDTHIYQAWNPPGTIADFFSNACQQKYVISDMENAMMPVIVGEWSIGTDNCAMWLNGFNDNLPGFPKVQCRQIDCPINSTYLGEGFPGTPLDKTKPIQGPYGTGMSGPSF
;
A
#
# COMPACT_ATOMS: atom_id res chain seq x y z
N MET A 1 44.64 19.72 7.75
CA MET A 1 45.81 19.35 6.93
C MET A 1 45.95 17.84 7.03
N LEU A 2 45.81 16.96 6.02
CA LEU A 2 45.61 17.00 4.57
C LEU A 2 44.29 16.25 4.26
N VAL A 3 43.31 16.70 3.47
CA VAL A 3 43.26 17.08 2.03
C VAL A 3 43.45 15.89 1.07
N GLY A 4 42.31 15.44 0.51
CA GLY A 4 42.08 15.36 -0.93
C GLY A 4 42.34 14.03 -1.65
N LEU A 5 41.29 13.42 -2.22
CA LEU A 5 41.03 13.46 -3.67
C LEU A 5 39.77 12.66 -4.06
N ARG A 6 38.87 13.35 -4.81
CA ARG A 6 37.94 12.89 -5.87
C ARG A 6 36.81 11.96 -5.37
N TRP A 7 35.54 12.20 -5.70
CA TRP A 7 34.93 12.04 -7.03
C TRP A 7 34.05 13.25 -7.43
N LYS A 8 34.44 13.89 -8.55
CA LYS A 8 33.55 14.63 -9.45
C LYS A 8 33.58 13.89 -10.77
N THR A 9 32.46 13.28 -11.17
CA THR A 9 31.95 13.12 -12.56
C THR A 9 30.79 12.12 -12.53
N ALA A 10 29.57 12.62 -12.34
CA ALA A 10 28.35 11.91 -12.71
C ALA A 10 27.81 12.55 -13.99
N ALA A 11 28.35 12.11 -15.12
CA ALA A 11 27.80 12.31 -16.46
C ALA A 11 28.63 11.45 -17.41
N VAL A 12 28.04 10.37 -17.93
CA VAL A 12 28.08 9.89 -19.33
C VAL A 12 27.32 8.57 -19.34
N CYS A 13 26.05 8.63 -19.79
CA CYS A 13 25.38 7.48 -20.38
C CYS A 13 26.00 7.21 -21.75
N ALA A 14 26.12 5.93 -22.10
CA ALA A 14 26.66 5.37 -23.34
C ALA A 14 28.20 5.36 -23.47
N LEU A 15 28.79 4.18 -23.23
CA LEU A 15 29.84 3.51 -24.01
C LEU A 15 30.53 2.49 -23.09
N LEU A 16 30.06 1.23 -23.07
CA LEU A 16 30.83 0.05 -22.66
C LEU A 16 30.10 -1.27 -22.97
N ALA A 17 29.39 -1.31 -24.10
CA ALA A 17 28.76 -2.53 -24.62
C ALA A 17 29.20 -2.84 -26.06
N VAL A 18 30.46 -2.53 -26.41
CA VAL A 18 31.14 -3.04 -27.61
C VAL A 18 32.64 -3.02 -27.32
N THR A 19 33.19 -4.10 -26.77
CA THR A 19 34.59 -4.56 -26.91
C THR A 19 34.88 -5.66 -25.89
N LEU A 20 34.46 -6.89 -26.21
CA LEU A 20 35.13 -8.14 -25.79
C LEU A 20 34.44 -9.31 -26.49
N GLN A 21 34.62 -9.35 -27.81
CA GLN A 21 34.38 -10.54 -28.60
C GLN A 21 35.66 -10.76 -29.41
N GLN A 22 36.59 -11.54 -28.85
CA GLN A 22 37.50 -12.41 -29.59
C GLN A 22 38.39 -13.22 -28.64
N SER A 23 38.61 -14.47 -29.05
CA SER A 23 39.50 -15.51 -28.51
C SER A 23 39.01 -16.25 -27.26
N VAL A 24 38.40 -17.43 -27.44
CA VAL A 24 39.09 -18.73 -27.44
C VAL A 24 38.17 -19.77 -28.11
N GLU A 25 38.65 -20.36 -29.21
CA GLU A 25 38.15 -21.63 -29.78
C GLU A 25 39.14 -22.76 -29.46
N ALA A 26 38.61 -23.99 -29.42
CA ALA A 26 39.23 -25.34 -29.34
C ALA A 26 38.90 -26.07 -28.01
N LYS A 27 38.37 -27.31 -27.95
CA LYS A 27 38.24 -28.40 -28.94
C LYS A 27 37.37 -29.56 -28.39
N LEU A 28 36.62 -30.22 -29.30
CA LEU A 28 36.14 -31.64 -29.34
C LEU A 28 34.94 -32.13 -28.47
N PRO A 29 34.20 -33.20 -28.89
CA PRO A 29 33.60 -33.50 -30.20
C PRO A 29 32.13 -34.01 -30.12
N LYS A 30 31.47 -34.07 -31.30
CA LYS A 30 30.14 -34.66 -31.58
C LYS A 30 30.10 -36.19 -31.36
N LEU A 31 28.95 -36.73 -30.94
CA LEU A 31 28.38 -37.98 -31.52
C LEU A 31 26.89 -38.21 -31.15
N MET A 32 26.08 -38.35 -32.21
CA MET A 32 24.87 -39.16 -32.44
C MET A 32 23.57 -39.02 -31.60
N GLN A 33 22.49 -38.62 -32.29
CA GLN A 33 21.10 -39.12 -32.15
C GLN A 33 20.87 -40.30 -33.13
N PRO A 34 19.68 -40.93 -33.27
CA PRO A 34 18.60 -41.29 -32.32
C PRO A 34 18.20 -42.79 -32.44
N GLY A 35 17.31 -43.30 -31.56
CA GLY A 35 16.74 -44.65 -31.69
C GLY A 35 15.40 -44.80 -30.96
N SER A 36 14.39 -45.23 -31.71
CA SER A 36 12.96 -45.39 -31.41
C SER A 36 12.55 -46.79 -30.93
N PHE A 37 11.29 -46.89 -30.49
CA PHE A 37 10.45 -48.10 -30.21
C PHE A 37 10.59 -48.70 -28.78
N ILE A 38 9.55 -49.19 -28.08
CA ILE A 38 8.36 -49.99 -28.43
C ILE A 38 7.25 -49.76 -27.36
N SER A 39 5.98 -49.79 -27.74
CA SER A 39 4.79 -49.94 -26.86
C SER A 39 4.48 -51.42 -26.61
N MET A 40 3.98 -51.81 -25.43
CA MET A 40 3.20 -53.04 -25.28
C MET A 40 2.11 -52.89 -24.22
N ASP A 41 0.90 -53.25 -24.63
CA ASP A 41 -0.34 -53.39 -23.86
C ASP A 41 -0.50 -54.82 -23.29
N GLU A 42 -1.31 -54.86 -22.21
CA GLU A 42 -2.34 -55.84 -21.78
C GLU A 42 -2.06 -57.28 -21.27
N ASN A 43 -2.76 -57.55 -20.14
CA ASN A 43 -3.38 -58.79 -19.60
C ASN A 43 -2.47 -59.97 -19.14
N ASP A 44 -2.75 -60.74 -18.07
CA ASP A 44 -4.05 -61.29 -17.63
C ASP A 44 -4.02 -61.93 -16.20
N SER A 45 -5.16 -61.84 -15.50
CA SER A 45 -5.89 -62.87 -14.68
C SER A 45 -5.53 -63.38 -13.24
N HIS A 46 -6.62 -63.41 -12.42
CA HIS A 46 -7.08 -64.35 -11.35
C HIS A 46 -6.48 -64.34 -9.91
N ASP A 47 -7.20 -64.54 -8.79
CA ASP A 47 -8.63 -64.65 -8.38
C ASP A 47 -8.68 -64.68 -6.82
N SER A 48 -9.89 -64.53 -6.24
CA SER A 48 -10.39 -64.92 -4.89
C SER A 48 -10.59 -63.87 -3.77
N ARG A 49 -11.82 -63.30 -3.77
CA ARG A 49 -12.87 -63.24 -2.71
C ARG A 49 -12.50 -63.04 -1.24
N ASP A 50 -13.06 -62.00 -0.63
CA ASP A 50 -13.99 -62.09 0.52
C ASP A 50 -14.82 -60.78 0.66
N ASP A 51 -16.14 -60.93 0.77
CA ASP A 51 -17.15 -59.86 0.91
C ASP A 51 -17.21 -59.29 2.34
N PRO A 52 -17.77 -58.07 2.53
CA PRO A 52 -18.89 -57.99 3.46
C PRO A 52 -20.11 -57.16 2.98
N ALA A 53 -21.20 -57.43 3.69
CA ALA A 53 -22.63 -57.16 3.45
C ALA A 53 -23.10 -55.67 3.42
N PRO A 54 -24.36 -55.40 3.00
CA PRO A 54 -24.85 -54.08 2.57
C PRO A 54 -25.36 -53.17 3.71
N PRO A 55 -25.56 -51.86 3.46
CA PRO A 55 -25.92 -50.88 4.49
C PRO A 55 -27.39 -50.95 4.91
N GLN A 56 -27.64 -50.72 6.20
CA GLN A 56 -28.99 -50.59 6.77
C GLN A 56 -29.44 -49.12 6.72
N ASP A 57 -30.69 -48.94 6.30
CA ASP A 57 -31.42 -47.68 6.27
C ASP A 57 -31.83 -47.17 7.66
N ALA A 58 -31.68 -45.85 7.82
CA ALA A 58 -32.58 -44.86 8.40
C ALA A 58 -33.25 -45.09 9.79
N ASN A 59 -32.96 -44.17 10.71
CA ASN A 59 -33.99 -43.45 11.47
C ASN A 59 -33.46 -42.10 12.01
N PRO A 60 -34.35 -41.12 12.28
CA PRO A 60 -34.09 -39.69 12.04
C PRO A 60 -33.35 -38.98 13.18
N ALA A 61 -32.60 -37.95 12.80
CA ALA A 61 -31.95 -37.01 13.71
C ALA A 61 -33.00 -36.21 14.52
N PRO A 62 -32.74 -35.91 15.81
CA PRO A 62 -33.63 -35.06 16.60
C PRO A 62 -33.57 -33.61 16.12
N GLU A 63 -34.75 -33.00 16.06
CA GLU A 63 -35.00 -31.63 15.62
C GLU A 63 -34.11 -30.61 16.36
N ALA A 64 -33.49 -29.73 15.58
CA ALA A 64 -32.78 -28.56 16.09
C ALA A 64 -33.77 -27.55 16.69
N PRO A 65 -33.44 -26.86 17.79
CA PRO A 65 -34.27 -25.77 18.28
C PRO A 65 -34.22 -24.62 17.26
N THR A 66 -35.37 -24.33 16.68
CA THR A 66 -35.63 -23.07 15.98
C THR A 66 -35.70 -21.92 16.99
N ASP A 67 -35.30 -20.74 16.53
CA ASP A 67 -35.40 -19.42 17.17
C ASP A 67 -34.17 -18.90 17.94
N ALA A 68 -33.23 -18.34 17.16
CA ALA A 68 -32.55 -17.10 17.54
C ALA A 68 -32.38 -16.23 16.28
N PRO A 69 -32.97 -15.03 16.22
CA PRO A 69 -32.82 -14.17 15.05
C PRO A 69 -31.37 -13.67 14.98
N THR A 70 -30.65 -14.09 13.95
CA THR A 70 -29.40 -13.46 13.53
C THR A 70 -29.73 -12.07 13.01
N HIS A 71 -29.71 -11.07 13.89
CA HIS A 71 -29.56 -9.68 13.46
C HIS A 71 -28.12 -9.52 12.97
N ALA A 72 -27.95 -9.59 11.66
CA ALA A 72 -26.87 -8.85 11.01
C ALA A 72 -27.00 -7.38 11.46
N PRO A 73 -25.91 -6.64 11.70
CA PRO A 73 -26.02 -5.21 11.87
C PRO A 73 -26.66 -4.67 10.59
N THR A 74 -27.90 -4.20 10.71
CA THR A 74 -28.45 -3.32 9.69
C THR A 74 -27.46 -2.16 9.54
N PRO A 75 -27.09 -1.76 8.32
CA PRO A 75 -26.41 -0.49 8.12
C PRO A 75 -27.25 0.56 8.86
N ASP A 76 -26.60 1.34 9.73
CA ASP A 76 -27.23 2.54 10.26
C ASP A 76 -27.84 3.26 9.06
N PRO A 77 -29.18 3.46 9.00
CA PRO A 77 -29.76 4.16 7.88
C PRO A 77 -29.11 5.54 7.90
N GLY A 78 -28.23 5.78 6.93
CA GLY A 78 -27.66 7.09 6.69
C GLY A 78 -28.77 8.14 6.68
N PRO A 79 -28.42 9.42 6.88
CA PRO A 79 -29.39 10.50 7.06
C PRO A 79 -30.58 10.37 6.11
N GLN A 80 -31.80 10.34 6.68
CA GLN A 80 -33.02 10.06 5.94
C GLN A 80 -33.18 10.97 4.72
N ASP A 81 -33.37 10.35 3.55
CA ASP A 81 -33.60 11.01 2.27
C ASP A 81 -34.81 11.96 2.37
N THR A 82 -34.53 13.26 2.45
CA THR A 82 -35.54 14.32 2.40
C THR A 82 -35.03 15.45 1.49
N GLU A 83 -35.93 16.29 0.98
CA GLU A 83 -35.55 17.46 0.16
C GLU A 83 -34.61 18.42 0.93
N ASP A 84 -34.60 18.34 2.27
CA ASP A 84 -33.72 19.08 3.19
C ASP A 84 -32.40 18.33 3.54
N HIS A 85 -32.29 17.03 3.24
CA HIS A 85 -31.12 16.18 3.47
C HIS A 85 -30.85 15.26 2.26
N PRO A 86 -30.16 15.78 1.22
CA PRO A 86 -29.81 15.01 0.04
C PRO A 86 -28.85 13.84 0.34
N ASP A 87 -28.85 12.81 -0.51
CA ASP A 87 -27.99 11.63 -0.36
C ASP A 87 -26.51 11.90 -0.70
N TYR A 88 -25.63 10.93 -0.42
CA TYR A 88 -24.19 11.09 -0.67
C TYR A 88 -23.85 11.28 -2.16
N GLU A 89 -24.61 10.69 -3.08
CA GLU A 89 -24.43 10.90 -4.51
C GLU A 89 -24.73 12.34 -4.91
N TRP A 90 -25.80 12.92 -4.36
CA TRP A 90 -26.13 14.31 -4.55
C TRP A 90 -25.03 15.22 -4.03
N TYR A 91 -24.47 14.96 -2.84
CA TYR A 91 -23.33 15.73 -2.32
C TYR A 91 -22.10 15.60 -3.19
N TRP A 92 -21.81 14.41 -3.73
CA TRP A 92 -20.70 14.23 -4.65
C TRP A 92 -20.89 15.08 -5.92
N LYS A 93 -22.11 15.08 -6.48
CA LYS A 93 -22.45 15.79 -7.72
C LYS A 93 -22.64 17.30 -7.57
N HIS A 94 -23.11 17.77 -6.41
CA HIS A 94 -23.56 19.15 -6.20
C HIS A 94 -22.89 19.87 -5.03
N GLY A 95 -22.18 19.16 -4.14
CA GLY A 95 -21.60 19.71 -2.90
C GLY A 95 -20.53 20.79 -3.13
N GLU A 96 -20.02 20.91 -4.35
CA GLU A 96 -19.13 22.01 -4.73
C GLU A 96 -19.87 23.36 -4.85
N LEU A 97 -21.17 23.33 -5.17
CA LEU A 97 -21.97 24.54 -5.40
C LEU A 97 -22.30 25.31 -4.12
N SER A 98 -22.21 24.73 -2.92
CA SER A 98 -22.48 25.46 -1.66
C SER A 98 -21.22 26.04 -1.01
N MET A 99 -20.06 25.40 -1.22
CA MET A 99 -18.79 25.75 -0.57
C MET A 99 -17.88 26.63 -1.44
N PHE A 100 -17.99 26.53 -2.77
CA PHE A 100 -17.21 27.34 -3.72
C PHE A 100 -18.02 28.43 -4.44
N SER A 101 -19.35 28.50 -4.24
CA SER A 101 -20.18 29.61 -4.79
C SER A 101 -20.07 30.91 -4.01
N GLN A 102 -19.46 30.88 -2.83
CA GLN A 102 -19.06 32.10 -2.16
C GLN A 102 -17.74 32.56 -2.76
N ASP A 103 -17.77 33.75 -3.35
CA ASP A 103 -16.66 34.54 -3.90
C ASP A 103 -15.58 34.74 -2.83
N SER A 104 -14.86 33.66 -2.49
CA SER A 104 -13.71 33.72 -1.63
C SER A 104 -12.64 34.43 -2.45
N GLY A 105 -12.16 35.58 -1.97
CA GLY A 105 -11.15 36.40 -2.67
C GLY A 105 -9.84 35.67 -2.99
N VAL A 106 -9.71 34.38 -2.60
CA VAL A 106 -8.60 33.47 -2.86
C VAL A 106 -8.67 32.86 -4.28
N PHE A 107 -9.85 32.79 -4.90
CA PHE A 107 -10.05 32.15 -6.23
C PHE A 107 -10.17 33.13 -7.40
N LYS A 108 -10.07 34.45 -7.18
CA LYS A 108 -10.41 35.49 -8.18
C LYS A 108 -9.67 35.38 -9.52
N ALA A 109 -8.55 34.67 -9.58
CA ALA A 109 -7.69 34.58 -10.76
C ALA A 109 -7.54 33.16 -11.33
N PHE A 110 -7.94 32.11 -10.60
CA PHE A 110 -7.82 30.72 -11.06
C PHE A 110 -9.09 30.31 -11.82
N LYS A 111 -8.94 29.86 -13.06
CA LYS A 111 -10.08 29.52 -13.95
C LYS A 111 -10.01 28.05 -14.37
N PRO A 112 -10.52 27.12 -13.54
CA PRO A 112 -10.60 25.72 -13.91
C PRO A 112 -11.64 25.52 -15.03
N ASN A 113 -11.37 24.61 -15.96
CA ASN A 113 -12.36 24.14 -16.92
C ASN A 113 -12.90 22.79 -16.47
N ASP A 114 -14.07 22.79 -15.82
CA ASP A 114 -14.71 21.57 -15.33
C ASP A 114 -15.14 20.61 -16.44
N THR A 115 -15.28 21.08 -17.70
CA THR A 115 -15.76 20.23 -18.81
C THR A 115 -14.70 19.23 -19.25
N ASP A 116 -13.43 19.64 -19.30
CA ASP A 116 -12.30 18.81 -19.72
C ASP A 116 -11.28 18.56 -18.60
N MET A 117 -11.52 19.10 -17.40
CA MET A 117 -10.64 18.99 -16.22
C MET A 117 -9.23 19.54 -16.49
N THR A 118 -9.16 20.68 -17.19
CA THR A 118 -7.91 21.38 -17.51
C THR A 118 -7.87 22.79 -16.94
N CYS A 119 -6.69 23.41 -16.98
CA CYS A 119 -6.50 24.83 -16.65
C CYS A 119 -5.74 25.56 -17.76
N SER A 120 -5.83 25.08 -19.00
CA SER A 120 -5.04 25.58 -20.14
C SER A 120 -5.26 27.07 -20.47
N GLN A 121 -6.31 27.67 -19.91
CA GLN A 121 -6.63 29.10 -20.07
C GLN A 121 -6.15 29.97 -18.90
N ASP A 122 -5.51 29.38 -17.89
CA ASP A 122 -5.03 30.12 -16.72
C ASP A 122 -3.65 30.73 -16.97
N THR A 123 -3.57 32.06 -16.95
CA THR A 123 -2.33 32.81 -17.16
C THR A 123 -1.37 32.80 -15.97
N HIS A 124 -1.82 32.32 -14.80
CA HIS A 124 -1.01 32.20 -13.58
C HIS A 124 -0.43 30.80 -13.40
N ALA A 125 -0.62 29.91 -14.39
CA ALA A 125 -0.10 28.55 -14.34
C ALA A 125 1.43 28.55 -14.19
N THR A 126 1.92 28.16 -13.01
CA THR A 126 3.34 27.93 -12.75
C THR A 126 3.66 26.44 -12.73
N PRO A 127 4.73 25.98 -13.39
CA PRO A 127 5.11 24.58 -13.35
C PRO A 127 5.58 24.18 -11.95
N PHE A 128 5.38 22.91 -11.58
CA PHE A 128 6.10 22.32 -10.45
C PHE A 128 7.60 22.36 -10.77
N ASN A 129 8.34 23.24 -10.09
CA ASN A 129 9.76 23.50 -10.35
C ASN A 129 10.59 23.23 -9.10
N LYS A 130 10.67 21.95 -8.69
CA LYS A 130 11.53 21.49 -7.60
C LYS A 130 12.15 20.16 -7.98
N GLN A 131 13.47 20.07 -7.90
CA GLN A 131 14.15 18.78 -7.98
C GLN A 131 14.04 18.07 -6.63
N VAL A 132 13.09 17.14 -6.53
CA VAL A 132 12.86 16.33 -5.32
C VAL A 132 14.02 15.35 -5.13
N ARG A 133 14.60 15.35 -3.93
CA ARG A 133 15.54 14.35 -3.44
C ARG A 133 15.07 13.96 -2.05
N GLY A 134 14.08 13.06 -2.04
CA GLY A 134 13.30 12.76 -0.86
C GLY A 134 13.44 11.33 -0.38
N VAL A 135 12.92 11.09 0.81
CA VAL A 135 12.69 9.77 1.39
C VAL A 135 11.25 9.66 1.88
N ASN A 136 10.70 8.44 1.94
CA ASN A 136 9.41 8.16 2.56
C ASN A 136 9.62 7.89 4.06
N LEU A 137 8.74 8.43 4.91
CA LEU A 137 8.67 8.06 6.32
C LEU A 137 7.69 6.87 6.51
N GLY A 138 7.98 5.76 5.83
CA GLY A 138 7.16 4.55 5.82
C GLY A 138 7.09 3.82 7.17
N GLY A 139 6.00 3.08 7.39
CA GLY A 139 5.76 2.33 8.62
C GLY A 139 5.56 3.18 9.88
N TRP A 140 5.37 4.51 9.75
CA TRP A 140 5.24 5.44 10.88
C TRP A 140 3.78 5.69 11.30
N LEU A 141 3.06 6.51 10.54
CA LEU A 141 1.66 6.87 10.84
C LEU A 141 0.67 5.88 10.21
N VAL A 142 1.14 5.11 9.23
CA VAL A 142 0.46 3.96 8.64
C VAL A 142 1.38 2.76 8.81
N LEU A 143 0.90 1.73 9.52
CA LEU A 143 1.72 0.58 9.87
C LEU A 143 1.84 -0.40 8.70
N GLU A 144 3.07 -0.83 8.45
CA GLU A 144 3.40 -1.94 7.55
C GLU A 144 4.17 -3.01 8.33
N PRO A 145 3.65 -4.25 8.43
CA PRO A 145 4.26 -5.29 9.25
C PRO A 145 5.72 -5.60 8.88
N TRP A 146 6.05 -5.53 7.60
CA TRP A 146 7.38 -5.85 7.10
C TRP A 146 8.42 -4.76 7.43
N ILE A 147 8.00 -3.50 7.58
CA ILE A 147 8.86 -2.38 7.99
C ILE A 147 9.08 -2.40 9.50
N THR A 148 8.02 -2.69 10.27
CA THR A 148 8.03 -2.61 11.75
C THR A 148 7.69 -3.96 12.43
N PRO A 149 8.36 -5.07 12.08
CA PRO A 149 7.93 -6.42 12.48
C PRO A 149 7.86 -6.63 13.99
N THR A 150 8.65 -5.89 14.78
CA THR A 150 8.63 -5.95 16.24
C THR A 150 7.29 -5.53 16.86
N LEU A 151 6.50 -4.67 16.19
CA LEU A 151 5.12 -4.36 16.63
C LEU A 151 4.18 -5.55 16.42
N PHE A 152 4.48 -6.41 15.46
CA PHE A 152 3.59 -7.47 15.01
C PHE A 152 3.95 -8.87 15.54
N TYR A 153 5.15 -9.06 16.13
CA TYR A 153 5.51 -10.33 16.77
C TYR A 153 4.52 -10.79 17.85
N GLN A 154 3.85 -9.85 18.51
CA GLN A 154 2.82 -10.18 19.49
C GLN A 154 1.57 -10.85 18.90
N PHE A 155 1.41 -10.90 17.57
CA PHE A 155 0.31 -11.58 16.87
C PHE A 155 0.75 -12.93 16.29
N LEU A 156 1.99 -13.35 16.55
CA LEU A 156 2.41 -14.72 16.36
C LEU A 156 1.82 -15.63 17.45
N ASN A 157 1.61 -16.91 17.15
CA ASN A 157 1.12 -17.91 18.09
C ASN A 157 -0.24 -17.54 18.71
N THR A 158 -1.11 -16.86 17.97
CA THR A 158 -2.47 -16.45 18.44
C THR A 158 -3.39 -17.65 18.60
N GLN A 159 -3.32 -18.68 17.75
CA GLN A 159 -4.10 -19.92 17.89
C GLN A 159 -3.92 -20.56 19.27
N GLN A 160 -2.68 -20.66 19.73
CA GLN A 160 -2.34 -21.30 21.00
C GLN A 160 -2.79 -20.45 22.20
N ARG A 161 -2.85 -19.12 22.04
CA ARG A 161 -3.27 -18.20 23.11
C ARG A 161 -4.77 -17.98 23.18
N PHE A 162 -5.45 -17.99 22.03
CA PHE A 162 -6.83 -17.52 21.89
C PHE A 162 -7.79 -18.54 21.28
N GLY A 163 -7.29 -19.72 20.84
CA GLY A 163 -8.11 -20.76 20.23
C GLY A 163 -8.84 -20.22 19.00
N ASP A 164 -10.14 -20.50 18.91
CA ASP A 164 -11.00 -20.10 17.79
C ASP A 164 -11.11 -18.58 17.62
N LYS A 165 -10.71 -17.78 18.62
CA LYS A 165 -10.66 -16.31 18.54
C LYS A 165 -9.37 -15.77 17.92
N ALA A 166 -8.46 -16.64 17.47
CA ALA A 166 -7.21 -16.22 16.86
C ALA A 166 -7.37 -15.28 15.65
N PRO A 167 -8.34 -15.47 14.73
CA PRO A 167 -8.62 -14.51 13.67
C PRO A 167 -8.86 -13.09 14.18
N ASP A 168 -9.72 -12.94 15.19
CA ASP A 168 -10.06 -11.64 15.79
C ASP A 168 -8.91 -11.05 16.63
N LYS A 169 -7.91 -11.87 16.98
CA LYS A 169 -6.76 -11.52 17.82
C LYS A 169 -5.44 -11.46 17.07
N THR A 170 -5.48 -11.51 15.73
CA THR A 170 -4.30 -11.37 14.89
C THR A 170 -4.38 -10.07 14.09
N ALA A 171 -3.34 -9.24 14.20
CA ALA A 171 -3.19 -8.09 13.31
C ALA A 171 -2.33 -8.45 12.10
N MET A 172 -2.86 -8.16 10.91
CA MET A 172 -2.21 -8.29 9.61
C MET A 172 -1.84 -6.92 9.02
N ASP A 173 -2.49 -5.87 9.51
CA ASP A 173 -2.41 -4.49 9.04
C ASP A 173 -2.83 -3.53 10.18
N MET A 174 -2.87 -2.23 9.91
CA MET A 174 -3.21 -1.24 10.92
C MET A 174 -4.68 -1.32 11.41
N TYR A 175 -5.63 -1.67 10.53
CA TYR A 175 -7.04 -1.85 10.88
C TYR A 175 -7.20 -2.98 11.89
N THR A 176 -6.61 -4.14 11.58
CA THR A 176 -6.65 -5.32 12.45
C THR A 176 -5.78 -5.16 13.70
N PHE A 177 -4.76 -4.31 13.67
CA PHE A 177 -4.03 -3.90 14.88
C PHE A 177 -4.95 -3.23 15.90
N CYS A 178 -5.76 -2.27 15.44
CA CYS A 178 -6.73 -1.58 16.29
C CYS A 178 -7.83 -2.53 16.82
N THR A 179 -8.34 -3.45 15.99
CA THR A 179 -9.40 -4.38 16.44
C THR A 179 -8.87 -5.47 17.38
N ALA A 180 -7.69 -6.03 17.10
CA ALA A 180 -7.15 -7.15 17.86
C ALA A 180 -6.76 -6.78 19.30
N LEU A 181 -6.15 -5.61 19.46
CA LEU A 181 -5.63 -5.14 20.74
C LEU A 181 -6.66 -4.41 21.60
N ASP A 182 -7.78 -3.96 21.03
CA ASP A 182 -8.64 -2.90 21.57
C ASP A 182 -8.04 -1.49 21.48
N LYS A 183 -8.90 -0.47 21.55
CA LYS A 183 -8.52 0.91 21.26
C LYS A 183 -7.52 1.49 22.26
N GLU A 184 -7.65 1.16 23.55
CA GLU A 184 -6.76 1.69 24.59
C GLU A 184 -5.36 1.11 24.48
N GLU A 185 -5.25 -0.21 24.33
CA GLU A 185 -3.94 -0.87 24.21
C GLU A 185 -3.28 -0.58 22.86
N ALA A 186 -4.05 -0.59 21.77
CA ALA A 186 -3.53 -0.18 20.47
C ALA A 186 -3.01 1.26 20.50
N ASN A 187 -3.75 2.20 21.11
CA ASN A 187 -3.30 3.59 21.21
C ASN A 187 -2.04 3.75 22.06
N ARG A 188 -1.96 3.04 23.20
CA ARG A 188 -0.76 3.05 24.05
C ARG A 188 0.48 2.63 23.25
N GLN A 189 0.36 1.55 22.48
CA GLN A 189 1.44 1.03 21.65
C GLN A 189 1.78 1.98 20.50
N LEU A 190 0.78 2.51 19.80
CA LEU A 190 0.97 3.47 18.70
C LEU A 190 1.62 4.77 19.16
N ARG A 191 1.28 5.29 20.35
CA ARG A 191 1.93 6.49 20.90
C ARG A 191 3.43 6.29 21.15
N ILE A 192 3.81 5.15 21.71
CA ILE A 192 5.24 4.79 21.86
C ILE A 192 5.91 4.71 20.50
N HIS A 193 5.27 4.07 19.52
CA HIS A 193 5.79 3.98 18.17
C HIS A 193 5.95 5.37 17.52
N TYR A 194 4.92 6.22 17.57
CA TYR A 194 4.94 7.56 16.99
C TYR A 194 6.06 8.44 17.54
N ASP A 195 6.36 8.32 18.83
CA ASP A 195 7.39 9.12 19.50
C ASP A 195 8.82 8.66 19.19
N ASN A 196 9.01 7.38 18.86
CA ASN A 196 10.34 6.77 18.78
C ASN A 196 10.74 6.28 17.39
N TRP A 197 9.81 6.13 16.45
CA TRP A 197 10.12 5.67 15.09
C TRP A 197 10.70 6.78 14.21
N VAL A 198 10.14 7.99 14.30
CA VAL A 198 10.69 9.19 13.64
C VAL A 198 11.04 10.22 14.71
N THR A 199 12.34 10.41 14.92
CA THR A 199 12.88 11.33 15.91
C THR A 199 13.53 12.54 15.26
N GLU A 200 13.83 13.56 16.06
CA GLU A 200 14.61 14.71 15.59
C GLU A 200 15.98 14.31 15.04
N LYS A 201 16.60 13.26 15.61
CA LYS A 201 17.88 12.75 15.14
C LYS A 201 17.77 12.28 13.69
N ASP A 202 16.72 11.53 13.36
CA ASP A 202 16.49 11.03 12.00
C ASP A 202 16.31 12.18 11.01
N ILE A 203 15.49 13.18 11.36
CA ILE A 203 15.28 14.38 10.53
C ILE A 203 16.59 15.16 10.32
N ALA A 204 17.40 15.31 11.36
CA ALA A 204 18.70 15.98 11.28
C ALA A 204 19.69 15.22 10.39
N GLU A 205 19.71 13.88 10.48
CA GLU A 205 20.57 13.01 9.67
C GLU A 205 20.16 13.05 8.19
N LEU A 206 18.85 13.04 7.89
CA LEU A 206 18.35 13.19 6.53
C LEU A 206 18.78 14.53 5.91
N ALA A 207 18.59 15.64 6.63
CA ALA A 207 19.01 16.96 6.17
C ALA A 207 20.53 17.03 5.96
N ALA A 208 21.31 16.45 6.88
CA ALA A 208 22.78 16.39 6.75
C ALA A 208 23.25 15.54 5.55
N ALA A 209 22.48 14.51 5.16
CA ALA A 209 22.73 13.70 3.97
C ALA A 209 22.36 14.42 2.65
N GLY A 210 21.76 15.61 2.72
CA GLY A 210 21.36 16.40 1.54
C GLY A 210 19.98 16.04 0.99
N ILE A 211 19.17 15.31 1.77
CA ILE A 211 17.74 15.16 1.51
C ILE A 211 17.08 16.54 1.63
N ASN A 212 16.14 16.84 0.74
CA ASN A 212 15.48 18.16 0.67
C ASN A 212 13.95 18.09 0.82
N SER A 213 13.41 16.89 0.94
CA SER A 213 11.99 16.63 1.06
C SER A 213 11.75 15.29 1.76
N ILE A 214 10.62 15.19 2.44
CA ILE A 214 10.12 13.94 3.01
C ILE A 214 8.67 13.74 2.54
N ARG A 215 8.34 12.53 2.10
CA ARG A 215 6.98 12.09 1.83
C ARG A 215 6.47 11.38 3.07
N VAL A 216 5.31 11.80 3.58
CA VAL A 216 4.76 11.32 4.84
C VAL A 216 3.42 10.65 4.57
N PRO A 217 3.38 9.30 4.56
CA PRO A 217 2.15 8.53 4.55
C PRO A 217 1.26 8.88 5.75
N VAL A 218 0.01 9.25 5.50
CA VAL A 218 -1.02 9.49 6.52
C VAL A 218 -2.29 8.71 6.20
N GLY A 219 -3.01 8.26 7.21
CA GLY A 219 -4.33 7.66 7.06
C GLY A 219 -5.45 8.69 7.15
N ASP A 220 -6.51 8.51 6.38
CA ASP A 220 -7.67 9.39 6.41
C ASP A 220 -8.36 9.45 7.78
N TRP A 221 -8.37 8.32 8.48
CA TRP A 221 -8.84 8.13 9.85
C TRP A 221 -8.18 9.05 10.88
N MET A 222 -7.00 9.61 10.58
CA MET A 222 -6.37 10.59 11.46
C MET A 222 -7.16 11.90 11.49
N PHE A 223 -7.74 12.30 10.36
CA PHE A 223 -8.37 13.61 10.16
C PHE A 223 -9.89 13.55 10.17
N ASN A 224 -10.47 12.39 9.83
CA ASN A 224 -11.90 12.12 9.98
C ASN A 224 -12.10 10.72 10.58
N PRO A 225 -11.99 10.57 11.91
CA PRO A 225 -11.92 9.25 12.55
C PRO A 225 -13.20 8.42 12.39
N TYR A 226 -13.02 7.13 12.16
CA TYR A 226 -14.08 6.10 12.13
C TYR A 226 -13.57 4.81 12.80
N GLU A 227 -14.47 3.94 13.22
CA GLU A 227 -14.09 2.66 13.86
C GLU A 227 -13.38 1.73 12.86
N PRO A 228 -12.31 1.02 13.26
CA PRO A 228 -11.76 0.88 14.61
C PRO A 228 -10.67 1.92 14.95
N PHE A 229 -10.37 2.84 14.05
CA PHE A 229 -9.27 3.81 14.22
C PHE A 229 -9.60 4.92 15.22
N ALA A 230 -10.89 5.21 15.42
CA ALA A 230 -11.37 6.13 16.43
C ALA A 230 -10.89 5.70 17.83
N GLY A 231 -10.21 6.60 18.53
CA GLY A 231 -9.55 6.27 19.80
C GLY A 231 -8.21 5.56 19.61
N CYS A 232 -8.13 4.51 18.78
CA CYS A 232 -6.92 3.75 18.51
C CYS A 232 -5.74 4.63 18.03
N THR A 233 -6.00 5.57 17.11
CA THR A 233 -4.95 6.37 16.44
C THR A 233 -4.77 7.77 17.03
N THR A 234 -5.40 8.04 18.18
CA THR A 234 -5.31 9.33 18.87
C THR A 234 -3.85 9.75 19.09
N GLY A 235 -3.52 10.99 18.76
CA GLY A 235 -2.16 11.53 18.88
C GLY A 235 -1.25 11.33 17.66
N ALA A 236 -1.71 10.63 16.61
CA ALA A 236 -1.01 10.57 15.33
C ALA A 236 -0.84 11.96 14.69
N ILE A 237 -1.85 12.82 14.78
CA ILE A 237 -1.78 14.21 14.31
C ILE A 237 -0.73 15.01 15.09
N ASP A 238 -0.68 14.89 16.42
CA ASP A 238 0.33 15.60 17.23
C ASP A 238 1.76 15.19 16.83
N ALA A 239 1.95 13.90 16.49
CA ALA A 239 3.22 13.39 16.01
C ALA A 239 3.58 13.96 14.63
N LEU A 240 2.59 14.09 13.73
CA LEU A 240 2.75 14.73 12.44
C LEU A 240 3.11 16.23 12.57
N ASP A 241 2.43 16.97 13.45
CA ASP A 241 2.77 18.37 13.72
C ASP A 241 4.23 18.51 14.20
N ARG A 242 4.65 17.65 15.15
CA ARG A 242 6.03 17.61 15.64
C ARG A 242 7.03 17.40 14.50
N VAL A 243 6.78 16.46 13.59
CA VAL A 243 7.70 16.23 12.47
C VAL A 243 7.63 17.33 11.42
N ALA A 244 6.48 17.98 11.22
CA ALA A 244 6.38 19.17 10.38
C ALA A 244 7.25 20.32 10.93
N ASP A 245 7.20 20.58 12.24
CA ASP A 245 8.06 21.57 12.90
C ASP A 245 9.55 21.24 12.77
N LEU A 246 9.90 19.95 12.92
CA LEU A 246 11.28 19.48 12.71
C LEU A 246 11.71 19.65 11.25
N ALA A 247 10.87 19.29 10.29
CA ALA A 247 11.15 19.50 8.87
C ALA A 247 11.40 20.99 8.58
N LEU A 248 10.59 21.89 9.15
CA LEU A 248 10.81 23.33 9.04
C LEU A 248 12.16 23.75 9.65
N LYS A 249 12.48 23.26 10.85
CA LYS A 249 13.74 23.55 11.55
C LYS A 249 14.96 23.14 10.74
N TYR A 250 14.90 22.00 10.07
CA TYR A 250 16.01 21.43 9.30
C TYR A 250 15.97 21.74 7.79
N GLY A 251 14.99 22.54 7.34
CA GLY A 251 14.89 22.98 5.95
C GLY A 251 14.45 21.90 4.96
N LEU A 252 13.63 20.96 5.43
CA LEU A 252 13.00 19.91 4.60
C LEU A 252 11.57 20.31 4.25
N ASP A 253 11.19 20.07 3.00
CA ASP A 253 9.79 20.16 2.58
C ASP A 253 9.05 18.85 2.86
N VAL A 254 7.76 18.92 3.17
CA VAL A 254 6.90 17.78 3.49
C VAL A 254 5.79 17.67 2.45
N LEU A 255 5.78 16.55 1.73
CA LEU A 255 4.61 16.12 0.96
C LEU A 255 3.77 15.22 1.86
N LEU A 256 2.54 15.65 2.14
CA LEU A 256 1.56 14.81 2.81
C LEU A 256 0.94 13.87 1.78
N ASP A 257 0.92 12.58 2.05
CA ASP A 257 0.37 11.57 1.17
C ASP A 257 -0.74 10.80 1.89
N ILE A 258 -1.98 10.90 1.41
CA ILE A 258 -3.09 10.15 1.97
C ILE A 258 -2.97 8.70 1.52
N HIS A 259 -2.29 7.93 2.36
CA HIS A 259 -1.79 6.60 2.06
C HIS A 259 -2.81 5.49 2.31
N GLY A 260 -3.81 5.77 3.16
CA GLY A 260 -4.93 4.87 3.44
C GLY A 260 -6.24 5.64 3.44
N LEU A 261 -7.20 5.16 2.66
CA LEU A 261 -8.56 5.67 2.60
C LEU A 261 -9.57 4.65 3.17
N ILE A 262 -10.69 5.16 3.66
CA ILE A 262 -11.84 4.36 4.07
C ILE A 262 -12.25 3.37 2.97
N GLY A 263 -12.36 2.09 3.35
CA GLY A 263 -12.63 0.99 2.42
C GLY A 263 -11.41 0.46 1.67
N SER A 264 -10.22 1.06 1.84
CA SER A 264 -8.99 0.76 1.11
C SER A 264 -9.08 1.01 -0.39
N GLN A 265 -8.12 1.78 -0.89
CA GLN A 265 -8.01 2.12 -2.31
C GLN A 265 -7.30 1.08 -3.17
N ASN A 266 -6.64 0.09 -2.55
CA ASN A 266 -5.81 -0.89 -3.24
C ASN A 266 -5.93 -2.34 -2.70
N GLY A 267 -6.49 -2.52 -1.51
CA GLY A 267 -6.61 -3.80 -0.84
C GLY A 267 -5.30 -4.36 -0.28
N PHE A 268 -4.23 -3.55 -0.22
CA PHE A 268 -2.96 -3.90 0.39
C PHE A 268 -2.91 -3.51 1.87
N ASP A 269 -2.01 -4.12 2.63
CA ASP A 269 -1.77 -3.80 4.04
C ASP A 269 -1.32 -2.34 4.22
N ASN A 270 -0.55 -1.80 3.27
CA ASN A 270 -0.08 -0.42 3.26
C ASN A 270 -1.23 0.62 3.27
N SER A 271 -2.42 0.29 2.78
CA SER A 271 -3.60 1.18 2.88
C SER A 271 -4.23 1.21 4.28
N GLY A 272 -3.71 0.41 5.20
CA GLY A 272 -4.24 0.19 6.54
C GLY A 272 -5.27 -0.92 6.64
N LYS A 273 -5.88 -1.37 5.53
CA LYS A 273 -6.87 -2.47 5.51
C LYS A 273 -6.67 -3.38 4.29
N SER A 274 -6.10 -4.56 4.53
CA SER A 274 -5.92 -5.59 3.51
C SER A 274 -7.26 -6.15 3.04
N SER A 275 -7.37 -6.46 1.75
CA SER A 275 -8.57 -7.05 1.17
C SER A 275 -8.71 -8.54 1.54
N SER A 276 -9.91 -8.95 1.91
CA SER A 276 -10.41 -10.34 1.90
C SER A 276 -9.45 -11.40 2.45
N VAL A 277 -8.92 -11.24 3.67
CA VAL A 277 -8.19 -12.33 4.35
C VAL A 277 -9.15 -13.47 4.62
N LYS A 278 -8.92 -14.62 3.97
CA LYS A 278 -9.73 -15.81 4.17
C LYS A 278 -9.05 -16.71 5.20
N TRP A 279 -9.55 -16.66 6.42
CA TRP A 279 -9.14 -17.57 7.49
C TRP A 279 -9.57 -18.99 7.15
N THR A 280 -8.62 -19.91 7.14
CA THR A 280 -8.84 -21.33 6.88
C THR A 280 -8.27 -22.14 8.03
N SER A 281 -8.97 -23.20 8.42
CA SER A 281 -8.44 -24.24 9.30
C SER A 281 -8.34 -25.51 8.47
N ILE A 282 -7.51 -25.52 7.43
CA ILE A 282 -7.41 -26.75 6.63
C ILE A 282 -6.55 -27.72 7.44
N ALA A 283 -7.18 -28.76 7.97
CA ALA A 283 -6.55 -29.91 8.62
C ALA A 283 -5.49 -30.63 7.75
N SER A 284 -5.20 -30.12 6.55
CA SER A 284 -4.24 -30.66 5.58
C SER A 284 -2.99 -29.78 5.34
N THR A 285 -2.87 -28.60 5.96
CA THR A 285 -1.58 -27.88 5.98
C THR A 285 -0.86 -28.19 7.29
N GLN A 286 0.44 -28.49 7.21
CA GLN A 286 1.23 -28.73 8.41
C GLN A 286 1.67 -27.39 9.00
N PRO A 287 1.50 -27.16 10.31
CA PRO A 287 1.02 -28.13 11.30
C PRO A 287 -0.52 -28.26 11.34
N VAL A 288 -1.02 -29.50 11.37
CA VAL A 288 -2.47 -29.78 11.50
C VAL A 288 -3.01 -29.19 12.80
N GLY A 289 -4.16 -28.51 12.74
CA GLY A 289 -4.78 -27.85 13.91
C GLY A 289 -4.26 -26.44 14.19
N THR A 290 -3.69 -25.77 13.18
CA THR A 290 -3.24 -24.37 13.27
C THR A 290 -4.14 -23.45 12.45
N THR A 291 -4.14 -22.15 12.79
CA THR A 291 -4.80 -21.13 11.96
C THR A 291 -3.96 -20.90 10.71
N THR A 292 -4.55 -21.09 9.54
CA THR A 292 -3.98 -20.66 8.26
C THR A 292 -4.85 -19.57 7.64
N PHE A 293 -4.31 -18.86 6.66
CA PHE A 293 -5.08 -17.90 5.89
C PHE A 293 -4.57 -17.81 4.47
N GLU A 294 -5.41 -17.29 3.60
CA GLU A 294 -5.05 -16.89 2.24
C GLU A 294 -5.07 -15.36 2.16
N HIS A 295 -3.93 -14.71 1.89
CA HIS A 295 -3.93 -13.29 1.51
C HIS A 295 -4.44 -13.12 0.09
N TRP A 296 -5.29 -12.12 -0.09
CA TRP A 296 -5.79 -11.66 -1.38
C TRP A 296 -6.25 -12.79 -2.33
N PRO A 297 -7.08 -13.76 -1.88
CA PRO A 297 -7.65 -14.77 -2.78
C PRO A 297 -8.33 -14.07 -3.97
N ILE A 298 -8.92 -12.90 -3.70
CA ILE A 298 -9.31 -11.90 -4.68
C ILE A 298 -9.00 -10.51 -4.10
N ARG A 299 -8.02 -9.79 -4.67
CA ARG A 299 -7.73 -8.39 -4.33
C ARG A 299 -8.88 -7.48 -4.77
N GLN A 300 -9.29 -6.56 -3.89
CA GLN A 300 -10.37 -5.60 -4.14
C GLN A 300 -10.08 -4.27 -3.44
N ALA A 301 -10.68 -3.19 -3.93
CA ALA A 301 -10.59 -1.86 -3.32
C ALA A 301 -12.00 -1.31 -3.06
N GLU A 302 -12.44 -1.28 -1.80
CA GLU A 302 -13.83 -0.95 -1.45
C GLU A 302 -14.04 0.57 -1.30
N TRP A 303 -12.98 1.37 -1.40
CA TRP A 303 -13.09 2.83 -1.31
C TRP A 303 -14.03 3.43 -2.37
N ALA A 304 -13.97 2.91 -3.60
CA ALA A 304 -14.71 3.43 -4.73
C ALA A 304 -16.11 2.82 -4.86
N GLY A 305 -16.34 1.63 -4.29
CA GLY A 305 -17.59 0.92 -4.48
C GLY A 305 -17.50 -0.59 -4.26
N THR A 306 -18.57 -1.29 -4.63
CA THR A 306 -18.61 -2.76 -4.57
C THR A 306 -18.04 -3.35 -5.85
N PHE A 307 -16.96 -4.11 -5.73
CA PHE A 307 -16.28 -4.74 -6.87
C PHE A 307 -16.88 -6.13 -7.17
N ASP A 308 -17.34 -6.33 -8.40
CA ASP A 308 -17.75 -7.62 -8.94
C ASP A 308 -16.54 -8.30 -9.56
N VAL A 309 -16.11 -9.37 -8.89
CA VAL A 309 -14.92 -10.13 -9.23
C VAL A 309 -15.07 -10.86 -10.56
N GLU A 310 -16.26 -11.39 -10.85
CA GLU A 310 -16.52 -12.16 -12.06
C GLU A 310 -16.54 -11.25 -13.30
N LYS A 311 -17.10 -10.04 -13.15
CA LYS A 311 -17.18 -9.06 -14.24
C LYS A 311 -15.99 -8.11 -14.32
N HIS A 312 -15.08 -8.17 -13.34
CA HIS A 312 -13.95 -7.26 -13.19
C HIS A 312 -14.35 -5.77 -13.26
N ASN A 313 -15.44 -5.40 -12.61
CA ASN A 313 -15.94 -4.02 -12.59
C ASN A 313 -16.62 -3.66 -11.26
N TYR A 314 -16.90 -2.37 -11.07
CA TYR A 314 -17.69 -1.91 -9.93
C TYR A 314 -19.19 -1.99 -10.27
N THR A 315 -19.97 -2.67 -9.43
CA THR A 315 -21.44 -2.78 -9.59
C THR A 315 -22.18 -1.59 -8.99
N SER A 316 -21.56 -0.90 -8.05
CA SER A 316 -22.05 0.32 -7.43
C SER A 316 -20.87 1.23 -7.08
N ILE A 317 -21.13 2.53 -7.00
CA ILE A 317 -20.16 3.52 -6.51
C ILE A 317 -20.51 3.86 -5.06
N ASN A 318 -19.51 3.86 -4.18
CA ASN A 318 -19.68 4.24 -2.77
C ASN A 318 -19.38 5.73 -2.58
N TYR A 319 -20.39 6.57 -2.80
CA TYR A 319 -20.25 8.02 -2.65
C TYR A 319 -19.99 8.46 -1.20
N TYR A 320 -20.35 7.66 -0.20
CA TYR A 320 -20.01 7.96 1.20
C TYR A 320 -18.49 7.97 1.40
N ASN A 321 -17.81 6.90 0.98
CA ASN A 321 -16.35 6.78 1.10
C ASN A 321 -15.62 7.87 0.31
N LEU A 322 -16.10 8.17 -0.90
CA LEU A 322 -15.54 9.23 -1.74
C LEU A 322 -15.69 10.62 -1.11
N ASN A 323 -16.89 10.94 -0.58
CA ASN A 323 -17.11 12.20 0.12
C ASN A 323 -16.29 12.28 1.42
N HIS A 324 -16.18 11.17 2.17
CA HIS A 324 -15.32 11.09 3.36
C HIS A 324 -13.87 11.45 3.03
N SER A 325 -13.33 10.88 1.95
CA SER A 325 -11.97 11.14 1.48
C SER A 325 -11.79 12.62 1.09
N ILE A 326 -12.80 13.22 0.46
CA ILE A 326 -12.79 14.66 0.12
C ILE A 326 -12.81 15.55 1.36
N VAL A 327 -13.59 15.20 2.39
CA VAL A 327 -13.59 15.92 3.68
C VAL A 327 -12.22 15.87 4.34
N VAL A 328 -11.53 14.73 4.25
CA VAL A 328 -10.17 14.55 4.77
C VAL A 328 -9.16 15.43 4.03
N VAL A 329 -9.24 15.50 2.70
CA VAL A 329 -8.42 16.44 1.90
C VAL A 329 -8.57 17.87 2.44
N GLU A 330 -9.80 18.33 2.66
CA GLU A 330 -10.06 19.68 3.20
C GLU A 330 -9.55 19.87 4.63
N ALA A 331 -9.71 18.85 5.49
CA ALA A 331 -9.23 18.87 6.86
C ALA A 331 -7.70 19.02 6.93
N ILE A 332 -6.98 18.26 6.09
CA ILE A 332 -5.52 18.35 5.97
C ILE A 332 -5.10 19.75 5.51
N ILE A 333 -5.72 20.26 4.43
CA ILE A 333 -5.37 21.59 3.91
C ILE A 333 -5.64 22.66 4.97
N ASN A 334 -6.80 22.64 5.62
CA ASN A 334 -7.15 23.66 6.60
C ASN A 334 -6.22 23.66 7.82
N ARG A 335 -5.75 22.48 8.26
CA ARG A 335 -4.78 22.38 9.34
C ARG A 335 -3.42 22.94 8.95
N TYR A 336 -2.92 22.57 7.77
CA TYR A 336 -1.51 22.74 7.43
C TYR A 336 -1.21 23.86 6.44
N LYS A 337 -2.22 24.52 5.82
CA LYS A 337 -2.01 25.58 4.80
C LYS A 337 -1.08 26.72 5.25
N GLY A 338 -0.98 26.98 6.55
CA GLY A 338 -0.09 27.99 7.13
C GLY A 338 1.32 27.49 7.49
N HIS A 339 1.55 26.17 7.46
CA HIS A 339 2.80 25.56 7.89
C HIS A 339 3.82 25.54 6.74
N LYS A 340 4.94 26.26 6.90
CA LYS A 340 5.89 26.53 5.81
C LYS A 340 6.65 25.32 5.28
N ALA A 341 6.80 24.25 6.08
CA ALA A 341 7.40 23.02 5.58
C ALA A 341 6.44 22.20 4.70
N ILE A 342 5.12 22.37 4.83
CA ILE A 342 4.18 21.56 4.07
C ILE A 342 4.11 22.12 2.64
N MET A 343 4.69 21.37 1.69
CA MET A 343 4.78 21.81 0.30
C MET A 343 3.54 21.46 -0.51
N GLY A 344 2.77 20.45 -0.10
CA GLY A 344 1.64 19.98 -0.89
C GLY A 344 1.00 18.70 -0.37
N LEU A 345 0.13 18.15 -1.22
CA LEU A 345 -0.68 16.98 -0.94
C LEU A 345 -0.69 16.02 -2.13
N GLU A 346 -0.57 14.73 -1.83
CA GLU A 346 -1.01 13.61 -2.66
C GLU A 346 -2.31 13.06 -2.06
N PRO A 347 -3.46 13.15 -2.75
CA PRO A 347 -4.77 12.91 -2.14
C PRO A 347 -5.16 11.43 -2.07
N VAL A 348 -4.40 10.54 -2.72
CA VAL A 348 -4.57 9.09 -2.64
C VAL A 348 -3.32 8.39 -3.16
N ASN A 349 -2.71 7.55 -2.32
CA ASN A 349 -1.63 6.66 -2.70
C ASN A 349 -2.15 5.44 -3.47
N GLU A 350 -1.48 5.02 -4.54
CA GLU A 350 -1.68 3.71 -5.16
C GLU A 350 -3.15 3.26 -5.42
N PRO A 351 -4.09 4.11 -5.89
CA PRO A 351 -5.45 3.64 -6.16
C PRO A 351 -5.41 2.50 -7.19
N TRP A 352 -6.15 1.43 -6.93
CA TRP A 352 -6.09 0.19 -7.68
C TRP A 352 -6.31 0.39 -9.18
N GLU A 353 -5.58 -0.34 -10.02
CA GLU A 353 -5.62 -0.24 -11.49
C GLU A 353 -7.02 -0.44 -12.10
N LEU A 354 -7.91 -1.16 -11.40
CA LEU A 354 -9.29 -1.39 -11.82
C LEU A 354 -10.28 -0.33 -11.33
N THR A 355 -9.83 0.66 -10.55
CA THR A 355 -10.63 1.84 -10.23
C THR A 355 -11.04 2.55 -11.52
N PRO A 356 -12.34 2.83 -11.73
CA PRO A 356 -12.83 3.48 -12.95
C PRO A 356 -12.11 4.81 -13.19
N MET A 357 -11.47 4.96 -14.35
CA MET A 357 -10.63 6.14 -14.63
C MET A 357 -11.42 7.45 -14.58
N THR A 358 -12.68 7.45 -15.03
CA THR A 358 -13.56 8.62 -14.94
C THR A 358 -13.78 9.06 -13.49
N LEU A 359 -14.04 8.11 -12.60
CA LEU A 359 -14.26 8.37 -11.17
C LEU A 359 -12.97 8.86 -10.49
N LEU A 360 -11.85 8.21 -10.80
CA LEU A 360 -10.55 8.58 -10.22
C LEU A 360 -10.13 10.00 -10.64
N LYS A 361 -10.28 10.34 -11.93
CA LYS A 361 -10.02 11.70 -12.42
C LYS A 361 -10.97 12.73 -11.82
N GLU A 362 -12.24 12.38 -11.65
CA GLU A 362 -13.19 13.23 -10.95
C GLU A 362 -12.75 13.48 -9.49
N TYR A 363 -12.34 12.44 -8.75
CA TYR A 363 -11.80 12.56 -7.40
C TYR A 363 -10.56 13.46 -7.35
N TYR A 364 -9.59 13.25 -8.25
CA TYR A 364 -8.41 14.10 -8.35
C TYR A 364 -8.76 15.54 -8.68
N TRP A 365 -9.70 15.78 -9.60
CA TRP A 365 -10.13 17.12 -9.98
C TRP A 365 -10.80 17.85 -8.81
N LYS A 366 -11.71 17.18 -8.09
CA LYS A 366 -12.34 17.70 -6.88
C LYS A 366 -11.29 18.04 -5.81
N SER A 367 -10.32 17.16 -5.58
CA SER A 367 -9.22 17.38 -4.62
C SER A 367 -8.31 18.54 -5.03
N TYR A 368 -7.94 18.61 -6.30
CA TYR A 368 -7.10 19.68 -6.84
C TYR A 368 -7.75 21.06 -6.67
N LYS A 369 -9.04 21.20 -7.01
CA LYS A 369 -9.78 22.46 -6.81
C LYS A 369 -9.75 22.93 -5.34
N ARG A 370 -9.87 22.00 -4.38
CA ARG A 370 -9.77 22.30 -2.94
C ARG A 370 -8.39 22.77 -2.53
N VAL A 371 -7.34 22.09 -2.99
CA VAL A 371 -5.95 22.51 -2.74
C VAL A 371 -5.74 23.92 -3.27
N LYS A 372 -6.12 24.20 -4.52
CA LYS A 372 -5.99 25.54 -5.08
C LYS A 372 -6.84 26.57 -4.32
N ALA A 373 -7.97 26.19 -3.75
CA ALA A 373 -8.91 27.12 -3.11
C ALA A 373 -8.46 27.53 -1.72
N LEU A 374 -7.93 26.56 -0.98
CA LEU A 374 -7.63 26.72 0.43
C LEU A 374 -6.13 26.94 0.68
N ALA A 375 -5.27 26.47 -0.22
CA ALA A 375 -3.82 26.60 -0.16
C ALA A 375 -3.22 26.76 -1.58
N PRO A 376 -3.42 27.91 -2.25
CA PRO A 376 -3.08 28.08 -3.67
C PRO A 376 -1.61 27.78 -4.03
N SER A 377 -0.67 27.98 -3.10
CA SER A 377 0.76 27.71 -3.30
C SER A 377 1.18 26.25 -3.15
N TRP A 378 0.29 25.38 -2.65
CA TRP A 378 0.60 23.97 -2.45
C TRP A 378 0.76 23.24 -3.78
N LYS A 379 1.69 22.29 -3.80
CA LYS A 379 1.82 21.33 -4.89
C LYS A 379 0.73 20.28 -4.78
N PHE A 380 0.27 19.78 -5.93
CA PHE A 380 -0.70 18.70 -6.02
C PHE A 380 -0.05 17.52 -6.76
N VAL A 381 0.15 16.42 -6.06
CA VAL A 381 0.75 15.22 -6.62
C VAL A 381 -0.34 14.18 -6.82
N LEU A 382 -0.37 13.47 -7.94
CA LEU A 382 -1.34 12.42 -8.20
C LEU A 382 -0.63 11.12 -8.56
N HIS A 383 -1.00 10.02 -7.92
CA HIS A 383 -0.50 8.70 -8.29
C HIS A 383 -1.08 8.21 -9.64
N ASP A 384 -0.26 7.54 -10.44
CA ASP A 384 -0.60 7.03 -11.78
C ASP A 384 -1.57 5.82 -11.81
N SER A 385 -1.99 5.34 -10.65
CA SER A 385 -2.89 4.20 -10.46
C SER A 385 -2.40 2.92 -11.15
N PHE A 386 -1.08 2.67 -11.11
CA PHE A 386 -0.38 1.57 -11.79
C PHE A 386 -0.53 1.60 -13.32
N ARG A 387 -0.94 2.75 -13.87
CA ARG A 387 -1.30 2.91 -15.28
C ARG A 387 -0.50 4.07 -15.88
N PHE A 388 0.82 3.91 -15.94
CA PHE A 388 1.75 4.91 -16.45
C PHE A 388 1.71 5.01 -17.99
N GLY A 389 0.83 5.87 -18.53
CA GLY A 389 0.70 6.03 -19.98
C GLY A 389 0.09 7.36 -20.43
N LYS A 390 0.64 7.92 -21.52
CA LYS A 390 0.24 9.23 -22.07
C LYS A 390 -1.24 9.32 -22.42
N THR A 391 -1.80 8.24 -23.00
CA THR A 391 -3.21 8.18 -23.40
C THR A 391 -4.18 8.32 -22.24
N LEU A 392 -3.73 8.01 -21.02
CA LEU A 392 -4.55 8.08 -19.82
C LEU A 392 -4.42 9.45 -19.14
N TRP A 393 -3.24 10.04 -19.11
CA TRP A 393 -2.98 11.20 -18.26
C TRP A 393 -2.73 12.52 -19.00
N ALA A 394 -2.34 12.50 -20.28
CA ALA A 394 -1.84 13.71 -20.93
C ALA A 394 -2.87 14.83 -21.15
N ASP A 395 -4.15 14.48 -21.20
CA ASP A 395 -5.24 15.46 -21.31
C ASP A 395 -5.80 15.89 -19.95
N PHE A 396 -5.49 15.18 -18.88
CA PHE A 396 -5.98 15.49 -17.54
C PHE A 396 -5.07 16.50 -16.84
N LEU A 397 -5.66 17.50 -16.16
CA LEU A 397 -4.94 18.60 -15.49
C LEU A 397 -4.00 19.39 -16.41
N ARG A 398 -4.18 19.31 -17.73
CA ARG A 398 -3.34 20.04 -18.68
C ARG A 398 -3.37 21.54 -18.39
N GLY A 399 -2.20 22.15 -18.26
CA GLY A 399 -2.04 23.58 -17.97
C GLY A 399 -2.35 23.97 -16.52
N CYS A 400 -2.66 23.02 -15.64
CA CYS A 400 -2.87 23.33 -14.22
C CYS A 400 -1.55 23.61 -13.49
N PRO A 401 -1.46 24.68 -12.68
CA PRO A 401 -0.26 24.97 -11.89
C PRO A 401 0.07 23.92 -10.85
N ASP A 402 1.36 23.78 -10.56
CA ASP A 402 1.89 23.10 -9.38
C ASP A 402 1.53 21.61 -9.26
N ILE A 403 1.23 20.97 -10.39
CA ILE A 403 0.93 19.54 -10.45
C ILE A 403 2.18 18.70 -10.75
N ALA A 404 2.20 17.46 -10.27
CA ALA A 404 3.15 16.43 -10.69
C ALA A 404 2.48 15.05 -10.68
N LEU A 405 2.90 14.15 -11.58
CA LEU A 405 2.49 12.76 -11.56
C LEU A 405 3.46 11.95 -10.69
N ASP A 406 2.95 11.17 -9.75
CA ASP A 406 3.71 10.17 -9.01
C ASP A 406 3.62 8.80 -9.71
N THR A 407 4.75 8.12 -9.80
CA THR A 407 4.86 6.75 -10.29
C THR A 407 5.79 5.94 -9.39
N HIS A 408 5.39 4.71 -9.08
CA HIS A 408 6.15 3.81 -8.23
C HIS A 408 6.89 2.78 -9.07
N ILE A 409 8.21 2.72 -8.94
CA ILE A 409 9.07 1.86 -9.76
C ILE A 409 9.86 0.91 -8.87
N TYR A 410 9.45 -0.35 -8.90
CA TYR A 410 10.08 -1.44 -8.16
C TYR A 410 10.60 -2.54 -9.08
N GLN A 411 11.68 -3.18 -8.68
CA GLN A 411 12.26 -4.34 -9.39
C GLN A 411 12.18 -5.64 -8.59
N ALA A 412 11.77 -5.58 -7.31
CA ALA A 412 11.70 -6.71 -6.38
C ALA A 412 10.84 -7.89 -6.87
N TRP A 413 9.82 -7.61 -7.68
CA TRP A 413 8.90 -8.62 -8.22
C TRP A 413 9.21 -9.07 -9.65
N ASN A 414 10.27 -8.54 -10.27
CA ASN A 414 10.72 -8.96 -11.60
C ASN A 414 11.21 -10.42 -11.60
N PRO A 415 11.30 -11.07 -12.76
CA PRO A 415 12.04 -12.33 -12.88
C PRO A 415 13.48 -12.17 -12.37
N PRO A 416 14.08 -13.22 -11.77
CA PRO A 416 15.47 -13.18 -11.34
C PRO A 416 16.39 -12.77 -12.49
N GLY A 417 17.31 -11.85 -12.22
CA GLY A 417 18.23 -11.30 -13.21
C GLY A 417 19.59 -10.98 -12.62
N THR A 418 20.52 -10.59 -13.48
CA THR A 418 21.83 -10.09 -13.04
C THR A 418 21.72 -8.63 -12.60
N ILE A 419 22.72 -8.15 -11.85
CA ILE A 419 22.83 -6.72 -11.51
C ILE A 419 22.79 -5.84 -12.78
N ALA A 420 23.39 -6.30 -13.88
CA ALA A 420 23.39 -5.58 -15.14
C ALA A 420 21.98 -5.48 -15.76
N ASP A 421 21.15 -6.53 -15.62
CA ASP A 421 19.76 -6.53 -16.11
C ASP A 421 18.92 -5.51 -15.36
N PHE A 422 19.00 -5.51 -14.02
CA PHE A 422 18.32 -4.54 -13.16
C PHE A 422 18.76 -3.11 -13.43
N PHE A 423 20.07 -2.87 -13.55
CA PHE A 423 20.62 -1.56 -13.89
C PHE A 423 20.16 -1.08 -15.27
N SER A 424 20.18 -1.97 -16.27
CA SER A 424 19.71 -1.68 -17.63
C SER A 424 18.22 -1.31 -17.63
N ASN A 425 17.39 -2.08 -16.91
CA ASN A 425 15.97 -1.80 -16.75
C ASN A 425 15.72 -0.43 -16.10
N ALA A 426 16.43 -0.10 -15.01
CA ALA A 426 16.32 1.21 -14.37
C ALA A 426 16.74 2.36 -15.31
N CYS A 427 17.80 2.16 -16.11
CA CYS A 427 18.21 3.13 -17.12
C CYS A 427 17.17 3.31 -18.23
N GLN A 428 16.44 2.25 -18.60
CA GLN A 428 15.39 2.32 -19.61
C GLN A 428 14.17 3.10 -19.11
N GLN A 429 13.83 3.02 -17.82
CA GLN A 429 12.72 3.78 -17.23
C GLN A 429 12.86 5.29 -17.43
N LYS A 430 14.10 5.81 -17.50
CA LYS A 430 14.37 7.21 -17.83
C LYS A 430 13.66 7.69 -19.09
N TYR A 431 13.63 6.86 -20.15
CA TYR A 431 13.01 7.25 -21.41
C TYR A 431 11.50 7.28 -21.30
N VAL A 432 10.90 6.32 -20.59
CA VAL A 432 9.45 6.27 -20.33
C VAL A 432 9.00 7.48 -19.50
N ILE A 433 9.77 7.81 -18.45
CA ILE A 433 9.55 9.00 -17.62
C ILE A 433 9.68 10.27 -18.45
N SER A 434 10.77 10.44 -19.21
CA SER A 434 10.99 11.64 -20.01
C SER A 434 9.90 11.82 -21.08
N ASP A 435 9.41 10.73 -21.68
CA ASP A 435 8.31 10.77 -22.63
C ASP A 435 7.00 11.26 -21.98
N MET A 436 6.75 10.91 -20.71
CA MET A 436 5.61 11.43 -19.95
C MET A 436 5.83 12.90 -19.58
N GLU A 437 6.98 13.26 -19.02
CA GLU A 437 7.29 14.65 -18.64
C GLU A 437 7.15 15.63 -19.81
N ASN A 438 7.63 15.23 -21.00
CA ASN A 438 7.53 16.04 -22.22
C ASN A 438 6.08 16.19 -22.73
N ALA A 439 5.19 15.27 -22.36
CA ALA A 439 3.82 15.23 -22.88
C ALA A 439 2.79 15.94 -21.97
N MET A 440 3.03 15.99 -20.66
CA MET A 440 2.00 16.38 -19.69
C MET A 440 2.49 17.31 -18.58
N MET A 441 3.21 16.76 -17.59
CA MET A 441 3.59 17.42 -16.35
C MET A 441 4.84 16.74 -15.77
N PRO A 442 5.57 17.38 -14.85
CA PRO A 442 6.69 16.77 -14.16
C PRO A 442 6.31 15.44 -13.51
N VAL A 443 7.25 14.49 -13.52
CA VAL A 443 7.07 13.17 -12.91
C VAL A 443 7.99 13.07 -11.69
N ILE A 444 7.44 12.59 -10.58
CA ILE A 444 8.19 12.21 -9.40
C ILE A 444 8.14 10.68 -9.35
N VAL A 445 9.29 10.04 -9.17
CA VAL A 445 9.31 8.63 -8.74
C VAL A 445 9.21 8.65 -7.22
N GLY A 446 7.99 8.74 -6.70
CA GLY A 446 7.70 8.94 -5.27
C GLY A 446 8.08 7.73 -4.43
N GLU A 447 8.04 6.55 -5.04
CA GLU A 447 8.51 5.32 -4.45
C GLU A 447 9.39 4.49 -5.39
N TRP A 448 10.52 4.04 -4.85
CA TRP A 448 11.44 3.09 -5.45
C TRP A 448 12.35 2.52 -4.36
N SER A 449 13.00 1.39 -4.63
CA SER A 449 14.01 0.84 -3.73
C SER A 449 15.14 0.18 -4.52
N ILE A 450 16.19 -0.23 -3.81
CA ILE A 450 17.26 -1.07 -4.37
C ILE A 450 16.92 -2.57 -4.32
N GLY A 451 15.72 -2.93 -3.87
CA GLY A 451 15.27 -4.32 -3.78
C GLY A 451 15.11 -4.93 -5.18
N THR A 452 15.89 -5.97 -5.44
CA THR A 452 15.84 -6.78 -6.69
C THR A 452 15.21 -8.15 -6.48
N ASP A 453 14.78 -8.41 -5.24
CA ASP A 453 14.02 -9.57 -4.80
C ASP A 453 13.01 -9.11 -3.75
N ASN A 454 12.14 -10.02 -3.33
CA ASN A 454 11.19 -9.79 -2.26
C ASN A 454 11.44 -10.70 -1.06
N CYS A 455 12.72 -10.83 -0.68
CA CYS A 455 13.15 -11.65 0.45
C CYS A 455 12.92 -11.03 1.81
N ALA A 456 12.62 -9.72 1.88
CA ALA A 456 12.29 -9.07 3.13
C ALA A 456 11.08 -9.77 3.78
N MET A 457 11.26 -10.18 5.03
CA MET A 457 10.23 -10.89 5.80
C MET A 457 8.93 -10.08 5.81
N TRP A 458 7.83 -10.73 5.46
CA TRP A 458 6.48 -10.14 5.38
C TRP A 458 6.26 -9.06 4.32
N LEU A 459 7.19 -8.83 3.39
CA LEU A 459 7.02 -7.83 2.32
C LEU A 459 5.77 -8.11 1.44
N ASN A 460 5.36 -9.38 1.34
CA ASN A 460 4.15 -9.76 0.62
C ASN A 460 2.94 -9.99 1.55
N GLY A 461 3.01 -9.51 2.80
CA GLY A 461 1.97 -9.64 3.82
C GLY A 461 2.46 -10.33 5.10
N PHE A 462 1.83 -9.99 6.24
CA PHE A 462 2.17 -10.57 7.54
C PHE A 462 2.13 -12.10 7.52
N ASN A 463 3.23 -12.73 7.92
CA ASN A 463 3.44 -14.18 7.97
C ASN A 463 3.03 -14.95 6.71
N ASP A 464 3.14 -14.29 5.56
CA ASP A 464 2.79 -14.84 4.25
C ASP A 464 3.81 -14.44 3.17
N ASN A 465 3.78 -15.20 2.08
CA ASN A 465 4.39 -14.91 0.81
C ASN A 465 3.41 -15.32 -0.27
N LEU A 466 3.24 -14.45 -1.27
CA LEU A 466 2.44 -14.78 -2.44
C LEU A 466 2.94 -16.08 -3.10
N PRO A 467 2.05 -16.96 -3.58
CA PRO A 467 2.44 -18.17 -4.28
C PRO A 467 3.43 -17.88 -5.42
N GLY A 468 4.55 -18.61 -5.43
CA GLY A 468 5.65 -18.39 -6.39
C GLY A 468 6.68 -17.34 -5.96
N PHE A 469 6.55 -16.76 -4.78
CA PHE A 469 7.53 -15.88 -4.16
C PHE A 469 8.07 -16.46 -2.84
N PRO A 470 9.32 -16.15 -2.47
CA PRO A 470 10.31 -15.39 -3.25
C PRO A 470 10.78 -16.17 -4.49
N LYS A 471 11.07 -15.46 -5.59
CA LYS A 471 11.53 -16.06 -6.86
C LYS A 471 13.00 -16.51 -6.82
N VAL A 472 13.70 -16.16 -5.75
CA VAL A 472 15.10 -16.49 -5.50
C VAL A 472 15.25 -17.10 -4.12
N GLN A 473 16.36 -17.81 -3.90
CA GLN A 473 16.69 -18.28 -2.56
C GLN A 473 17.13 -17.10 -1.69
N CYS A 474 16.38 -16.82 -0.63
CA CYS A 474 16.66 -15.73 0.27
C CYS A 474 17.80 -16.02 1.23
N ARG A 475 18.66 -15.02 1.42
CA ARG A 475 19.65 -15.03 2.50
C ARG A 475 18.92 -14.83 3.83
N GLN A 476 19.10 -15.77 4.75
CA GLN A 476 18.63 -15.62 6.12
C GLN A 476 19.50 -14.61 6.88
N ILE A 477 18.86 -13.79 7.69
CA ILE A 477 19.49 -12.82 8.59
C ILE A 477 18.88 -12.98 9.98
N ASP A 478 19.61 -12.58 11.02
CA ASP A 478 19.09 -12.61 12.38
C ASP A 478 17.89 -11.65 12.52
N CYS A 479 16.74 -12.17 12.95
CA CYS A 479 15.59 -11.33 13.27
C CYS A 479 15.90 -10.41 14.46
N PRO A 480 15.35 -9.18 14.48
CA PRO A 480 15.44 -8.30 15.64
C PRO A 480 14.64 -8.87 16.81
N ILE A 481 15.27 -9.71 17.63
CA ILE A 481 14.61 -10.40 18.76
C ILE A 481 14.07 -9.39 19.78
N ASN A 482 14.87 -8.36 20.07
CA ASN A 482 14.48 -7.24 20.93
C ASN A 482 14.05 -6.07 20.06
N SER A 483 13.04 -5.31 20.49
CA SER A 483 12.81 -4.01 19.89
C SER A 483 13.87 -3.02 20.36
N THR A 484 14.48 -2.32 19.41
CA THR A 484 15.48 -1.27 19.70
C THR A 484 14.86 0.08 20.00
N TYR A 485 13.58 0.29 19.67
CA TYR A 485 12.91 1.60 19.77
C TYR A 485 11.60 1.59 20.58
N LEU A 486 10.96 0.43 20.76
CA LEU A 486 9.72 0.32 21.55
C LEU A 486 9.98 0.15 23.06
N GLY A 487 11.24 -0.05 23.45
CA GLY A 487 11.65 -0.30 24.82
C GLY A 487 11.64 -1.79 25.21
N GLU A 488 12.23 -2.09 26.37
CA GLU A 488 12.28 -3.45 26.91
C GLU A 488 10.89 -3.93 27.38
N GLY A 489 10.59 -5.20 27.13
CA GLY A 489 9.34 -5.84 27.57
C GLY A 489 8.11 -5.43 26.76
N PHE A 490 8.29 -4.77 25.61
CA PHE A 490 7.19 -4.48 24.70
C PHE A 490 6.52 -5.79 24.23
N PRO A 491 5.18 -5.87 24.12
CA PRO A 491 4.48 -7.10 23.74
C PRO A 491 5.08 -7.81 22.52
N GLY A 492 5.33 -9.11 22.65
CA GLY A 492 5.97 -9.92 21.61
C GLY A 492 7.50 -9.83 21.56
N THR A 493 8.12 -8.98 22.40
CA THR A 493 9.59 -8.85 22.50
C THR A 493 10.07 -9.09 23.94
N PRO A 494 11.18 -9.84 24.16
CA PRO A 494 11.95 -10.54 23.16
C PRO A 494 11.19 -11.68 22.47
N LEU A 495 11.48 -11.89 21.20
CA LEU A 495 10.98 -13.03 20.45
C LEU A 495 11.57 -14.34 21.01
N ASP A 496 10.71 -15.32 21.31
CA ASP A 496 11.12 -16.57 21.94
C ASP A 496 11.77 -17.54 20.93
N LYS A 497 13.09 -17.50 20.87
CA LYS A 497 13.91 -18.33 19.99
C LYS A 497 13.89 -19.84 20.29
N THR A 498 13.28 -20.26 21.39
CA THR A 498 13.19 -21.70 21.71
C THR A 498 12.01 -22.37 21.03
N LYS A 499 11.10 -21.57 20.45
CA LYS A 499 9.90 -22.07 19.78
C LYS A 499 10.17 -22.30 18.29
N PRO A 500 9.48 -23.25 17.65
CA PRO A 500 9.47 -23.35 16.19
C PRO A 500 8.79 -22.10 15.59
N ILE A 501 8.78 -22.02 14.26
CA ILE A 501 7.98 -21.02 13.54
C ILE A 501 6.55 -21.00 14.10
N GLN A 502 5.99 -19.79 14.22
CA GLN A 502 4.71 -19.56 14.87
C GLN A 502 3.72 -19.03 13.84
N GLY A 503 2.48 -19.55 13.89
CA GLY A 503 1.38 -19.10 13.05
C GLY A 503 0.81 -17.76 13.52
N PRO A 504 -0.28 -17.28 12.90
CA PRO A 504 -1.02 -17.95 11.83
C PRO A 504 -0.21 -18.03 10.53
N TYR A 505 -0.43 -19.05 9.71
CA TYR A 505 0.39 -19.29 8.52
C TYR A 505 -0.34 -18.89 7.23
N GLY A 506 0.30 -18.05 6.43
CA GLY A 506 -0.19 -17.71 5.10
C GLY A 506 0.02 -18.82 4.07
N THR A 507 -0.30 -18.51 2.82
CA THR A 507 -0.10 -19.39 1.65
C THR A 507 1.37 -19.75 1.39
N GLY A 508 2.29 -18.85 1.72
CA GLY A 508 3.72 -19.07 1.70
C GLY A 508 4.33 -18.69 3.04
N MET A 509 5.06 -19.60 3.69
CA MET A 509 5.67 -19.27 4.98
C MET A 509 6.71 -18.16 4.84
N SER A 510 6.58 -17.11 5.66
CA SER A 510 7.45 -15.93 5.67
C SER A 510 7.76 -15.48 7.11
N GLY A 511 7.79 -16.40 8.07
CA GLY A 511 7.93 -16.09 9.49
C GLY A 511 9.36 -16.22 10.03
N PRO A 512 9.63 -15.67 11.23
CA PRO A 512 10.86 -15.96 11.96
C PRO A 512 11.06 -17.48 12.10
N SER A 513 12.23 -17.96 11.69
CA SER A 513 12.68 -19.34 11.91
C SER A 513 13.83 -19.33 12.91
N PHE A 514 13.92 -20.38 13.74
CA PHE A 514 14.81 -20.44 14.90
C PHE A 514 15.66 -21.70 14.90
#